data_AF-A0A7Y2YAY1-F1
#
_entry.id   AF-A0A7Y2YAY1-F1
#
_cell.length_a   1.000
_cell.length_b   1.000
_cell.length_c   1.000
_cell.angle_alpha   90.00
_cell.angle_beta   90.00
_cell.angle_gamma   90.00
#
_symmetry.space_group_name_H-M   'P 1'
#
loop_
_entity.id
_entity.type
_entity.pdbx_description
1 polymer ?
#
loop_
_entity_poly.entity_id
_entity_poly.type
_entity_poly.pdbx_seq_one_letter_code
_entity_poly.pdbx_strand_id
1 'polypeptide(L)'
;MTSAFGFWDYLIFTAYGCLILGVGLWVSRDKEGHQKNAEDYFLAGKSLPWWAIGASLIAANISAEQFIGMSGSGFAVGLAIASYEWMAAITLLIVGKYFLPIFIEKGLYT
;
A
#
# COMPACT_ATOMS: atom_id res chain seq x y z
N MET A 1 16.17 24.01 23.28
CA MET A 1 15.83 23.73 21.87
C MET A 1 14.32 23.73 21.74
N THR A 2 13.72 24.87 21.39
CA THR A 2 12.28 24.95 21.09
C THR A 2 12.12 24.72 19.59
N SER A 3 12.05 23.45 19.19
CA SER A 3 11.65 23.09 17.82
C SER A 3 10.13 23.22 17.71
N ALA A 4 9.64 24.46 17.65
CA ALA A 4 8.25 24.72 17.30
C ALA A 4 8.09 24.59 15.78
N PHE A 5 7.02 23.95 15.35
CA PHE A 5 6.69 23.82 13.92
C PHE A 5 6.61 25.20 13.26
N GLY A 6 7.29 25.35 12.13
CA GLY A 6 7.25 26.57 11.35
C GLY A 6 5.93 26.71 10.59
N PHE A 7 5.63 27.93 10.14
CA PHE A 7 4.48 28.20 9.27
C PHE A 7 4.45 27.28 8.03
N TRP A 8 5.62 27.05 7.41
CA TRP A 8 5.73 26.17 6.25
C TRP A 8 5.43 24.71 6.55
N ASP A 9 5.77 24.21 7.73
CA ASP A 9 5.49 22.83 8.12
C ASP A 9 3.98 22.61 8.25
N TYR A 10 3.28 23.55 8.89
CA TYR A 10 1.83 23.51 9.01
C TYR A 10 1.15 23.64 7.64
N LEU A 11 1.62 24.55 6.78
CA LEU A 11 1.07 24.73 5.44
C LEU A 11 1.18 23.44 4.63
N ILE A 12 2.36 22.79 4.61
CA ILE A 12 2.58 21.55 3.87
C ILE A 12 1.73 20.41 4.46
N PHE A 13 1.70 20.28 5.79
CA PHE A 13 0.92 19.25 6.47
C PHE A 13 -0.58 19.37 6.17
N THR A 14 -1.15 20.57 6.32
CA THR A 14 -2.56 20.82 6.04
C THR A 14 -2.87 20.66 4.55
N ALA A 15 -2.03 21.16 3.65
CA ALA A 15 -2.22 21.00 2.21
C ALA A 15 -2.20 19.52 1.79
N TYR A 16 -1.28 18.72 2.32
CA TYR A 16 -1.22 17.28 2.08
C TYR A 16 -2.49 16.56 2.55
N GLY A 17 -2.95 16.85 3.77
CA GLY A 17 -4.20 16.30 4.30
C GLY A 17 -5.42 16.68 3.46
N CYS A 18 -5.54 17.96 3.08
CA CYS A 18 -6.60 18.43 2.20
C CYS A 18 -6.56 17.76 0.81
N LEU A 19 -5.37 17.53 0.26
CA LEU A 19 -5.22 16.83 -1.01
C LEU A 19 -5.71 15.39 -0.92
N ILE A 20 -5.29 14.63 0.09
CA ILE A 20 -5.74 13.24 0.28
C ILE A 20 -7.26 13.19 0.45
N LEU A 21 -7.82 14.05 1.29
CA LEU A 21 -9.27 14.13 1.48
C LEU A 21 -9.98 14.53 0.18
N GLY A 22 -9.44 15.49 -0.56
CA GLY A 22 -9.98 15.94 -1.84
C GLY A 22 -10.00 14.83 -2.89
N VAL A 23 -8.89 14.11 -3.05
CA VAL A 23 -8.79 12.95 -3.95
C VAL A 23 -9.72 11.83 -3.49
N GLY A 24 -9.75 11.52 -2.20
CA GLY A 24 -10.63 10.49 -1.63
C GLY A 24 -12.11 10.79 -1.88
N LEU A 25 -12.55 12.03 -1.62
CA LEU A 25 -13.92 12.47 -1.86
C LEU A 25 -14.26 12.54 -3.35
N TRP A 26 -13.29 12.93 -4.21
CA TRP A 26 -13.50 12.99 -5.65
C TRP A 26 -13.60 11.60 -6.28
N VAL A 27 -12.75 10.65 -5.87
CA VAL A 27 -12.79 9.26 -6.33
C VAL A 27 -13.99 8.51 -5.74
N SER A 28 -14.38 8.83 -4.50
CA SER A 28 -15.55 8.24 -3.84
C SER A 28 -16.88 8.75 -4.41
N ARG A 29 -16.89 9.86 -5.18
CA ARG A 29 -18.09 10.34 -5.85
C ARG A 29 -18.40 9.44 -7.04
N ASP A 30 -19.55 8.75 -6.96
CA ASP A 30 -20.05 7.93 -8.05
C ASP A 30 -20.36 8.77 -9.29
N LYS A 31 -19.92 8.31 -10.46
CA LYS A 31 -20.32 8.92 -11.73
C LYS A 31 -21.78 8.54 -11.97
N GLU A 32 -22.66 9.53 -12.13
CA GLU A 32 -24.05 9.31 -12.49
C GLU A 32 -24.14 8.45 -13.76
N GLY A 33 -24.71 7.25 -13.64
CA GLY A 33 -25.04 6.36 -14.76
C GLY A 33 -24.23 5.06 -14.90
N HIS A 34 -23.33 4.68 -13.98
CA HIS A 34 -22.67 3.36 -14.03
C HIS A 34 -23.05 2.49 -12.83
N GLN A 35 -23.76 1.40 -13.10
CA GLN A 35 -23.96 0.29 -12.16
C GLN A 35 -22.61 -0.41 -11.97
N LYS A 36 -21.89 -0.10 -10.88
CA LYS A 36 -20.63 -0.75 -10.52
C LYS A 36 -20.91 -2.21 -10.18
N ASN A 37 -20.64 -3.11 -11.12
CA ASN A 37 -20.68 -4.54 -10.85
C ASN A 37 -19.51 -4.90 -9.91
N ALA A 38 -19.69 -5.85 -9.00
CA ALA A 38 -18.63 -6.23 -8.05
C ALA A 38 -17.33 -6.64 -8.75
N GLU A 39 -17.44 -7.20 -9.96
CA GLU A 39 -16.29 -7.53 -10.81
C GLU A 39 -15.45 -6.31 -11.22
N ASP A 40 -16.04 -5.15 -11.51
CA ASP A 40 -15.27 -3.96 -11.88
C ASP A 40 -14.50 -3.38 -10.69
N TYR A 41 -15.06 -3.49 -9.48
CA TYR A 41 -14.45 -2.99 -8.26
C TYR A 41 -13.34 -3.92 -7.74
N PHE A 42 -13.50 -5.24 -7.89
CA PHE A 42 -12.53 -6.24 -7.40
C PHE A 42 -11.51 -6.69 -8.43
N LEU A 43 -11.85 -6.75 -9.73
CA LEU A 43 -10.92 -7.19 -10.77
C LEU A 43 -10.24 -6.05 -11.53
N ALA A 44 -10.67 -4.78 -11.37
CA ALA A 44 -10.20 -3.65 -12.18
C ALA A 44 -10.07 -4.03 -13.67
N GLY A 45 -11.08 -4.74 -14.19
CA GLY A 45 -11.12 -5.21 -15.58
C GLY A 45 -10.01 -6.18 -16.02
N LYS A 46 -9.27 -6.82 -15.11
CA LYS A 46 -8.07 -7.65 -15.40
C LYS A 46 -6.96 -6.90 -16.18
N SER A 47 -6.98 -5.57 -16.23
CA SER A 47 -6.08 -4.77 -17.06
C SER A 47 -4.96 -4.09 -16.28
N LEU A 48 -4.83 -4.37 -14.98
CA LEU A 48 -3.76 -3.78 -14.17
C LEU A 48 -2.39 -4.31 -14.62
N PRO A 49 -1.45 -3.43 -14.99
CA PRO A 49 -0.11 -3.87 -15.36
C PRO A 49 0.63 -4.43 -14.14
N TRP A 50 1.53 -5.40 -14.37
CA TRP A 50 2.24 -6.12 -13.31
C TRP A 50 2.95 -5.21 -12.30
N TRP A 51 3.49 -4.06 -12.76
CA TRP A 51 4.16 -3.09 -11.90
C TRP A 51 3.19 -2.36 -10.97
N ALA A 52 1.95 -2.11 -11.40
CA ALA A 52 0.93 -1.49 -10.57
C ALA A 52 0.44 -2.47 -9.48
N ILE A 53 0.30 -3.74 -9.83
CA ILE A 53 -0.04 -4.82 -8.89
C ILE A 53 1.07 -4.94 -7.83
N GLY A 54 2.33 -5.04 -8.26
CA GLY A 54 3.47 -5.12 -7.35
C GLY A 54 3.60 -3.90 -6.44
N ALA A 55 3.48 -2.69 -7.00
CA ALA A 55 3.54 -1.46 -6.21
C ALA A 55 2.39 -1.38 -5.19
N SER A 56 1.18 -1.79 -5.56
CA SER A 56 0.03 -1.83 -4.64
C SER A 56 0.24 -2.83 -3.50
N LEU A 57 0.82 -3.99 -3.77
CA LEU A 57 1.12 -5.00 -2.75
C LEU A 57 2.15 -4.49 -1.73
N ILE A 58 3.21 -3.84 -2.20
CA ILE A 58 4.20 -3.22 -1.31
C ILE A 58 3.58 -2.04 -0.54
N ALA A 59 2.83 -1.16 -1.22
CA ALA A 59 2.17 -0.02 -0.58
C ALA A 59 1.17 -0.46 0.51
N ALA A 60 0.47 -1.58 0.33
CA ALA A 60 -0.43 -2.13 1.33
C ALA A 60 0.31 -2.72 2.55
N ASN A 61 1.58 -3.10 2.39
CA ASN A 61 2.39 -3.65 3.48
C ASN A 61 3.15 -2.55 4.27
N ILE A 62 3.52 -1.45 3.62
CA ILE A 62 4.26 -0.36 4.28
C ILE A 62 3.32 0.54 5.09
N SER A 63 3.57 0.60 6.40
CA SER A 63 2.82 1.43 7.35
C SER A 63 3.73 2.38 8.14
N ALA A 64 3.14 3.33 8.85
CA ALA A 64 3.88 4.23 9.76
C ALA A 64 4.63 3.45 10.85
N GLU A 65 4.10 2.30 11.27
CA GLU A 65 4.77 1.38 12.19
C GLU A 65 6.04 0.79 11.58
N GLN A 66 5.99 0.38 10.30
CA GLN A 66 7.17 -0.10 9.58
C GLN A 66 8.27 0.97 9.60
N PHE A 67 7.93 2.24 9.33
CA PHE A 67 8.90 3.33 9.29
C PHE A 67 9.55 3.62 10.66
N ILE A 68 8.77 3.71 11.73
CA ILE A 68 9.30 4.06 13.06
C ILE A 68 9.90 2.84 13.76
N GLY A 69 9.20 1.71 13.74
CA GLY A 69 9.57 0.47 14.42
C GLY A 69 10.79 -0.21 13.81
N MET A 70 10.89 -0.28 12.47
CA MET A 70 12.06 -0.86 11.84
C MET A 70 13.29 0.04 11.98
N SER A 71 13.12 1.36 11.99
CA SER A 71 14.22 2.30 12.27
C SER A 71 14.73 2.14 13.71
N GLY A 72 13.84 1.98 14.69
CA GLY A 72 14.22 1.70 16.08
C GLY A 72 14.93 0.35 16.23
N SER A 73 14.43 -0.69 15.56
CA SER A 73 15.08 -2.01 15.52
C SER A 73 16.43 -1.96 14.81
N GLY A 74 16.56 -1.15 13.76
CA GLY A 74 17.81 -0.89 13.05
C GLY A 74 18.83 -0.14 13.90
N PHE A 75 18.38 0.77 14.79
CA PHE A 75 19.27 1.40 15.78
C PHE A 75 19.81 0.38 16.80
N ALA A 76 18.98 -0.57 17.23
CA ALA A 76 19.37 -1.56 18.24
C ALA A 76 20.19 -2.74 17.69
N VAL A 77 19.80 -3.27 16.52
CA VAL A 77 20.31 -4.54 15.96
C VAL A 77 21.03 -4.33 14.61
N GLY A 78 21.07 -3.10 14.10
CA GLY A 78 21.72 -2.78 12.83
C GLY A 78 21.00 -3.40 11.63
N LEU A 79 21.78 -3.77 10.61
CA LEU A 79 21.26 -4.30 9.34
C LEU A 79 20.55 -5.66 9.48
N ALA A 80 20.72 -6.37 10.61
CA ALA A 80 20.12 -7.69 10.81
C ALA A 80 18.59 -7.68 10.65
N ILE A 81 17.92 -6.57 10.99
CA ILE A 81 16.46 -6.42 10.82
C ILE A 81 16.01 -6.52 9.35
N ALA A 82 16.88 -6.15 8.39
CA ALA A 82 16.59 -6.25 6.96
C ALA A 82 16.40 -7.71 6.49
N SER A 83 16.85 -8.69 7.27
CA SER A 83 16.63 -10.11 6.99
C SER A 83 15.13 -10.45 6.91
N TYR A 84 14.26 -9.74 7.65
CA TYR A 84 12.81 -9.91 7.55
C TYR A 84 12.30 -9.58 6.15
N GLU A 85 12.72 -8.44 5.60
CA GLU A 85 12.31 -8.01 4.25
C GLU A 85 12.91 -8.90 3.16
N TRP A 86 14.16 -9.35 3.30
CA TRP A 86 14.78 -10.26 2.35
C TRP A 86 14.09 -11.62 2.31
N MET A 87 13.70 -12.16 3.47
CA MET A 87 12.93 -13.40 3.54
C MET A 87 11.50 -13.23 3.02
N ALA A 88 10.87 -12.07 3.27
CA ALA A 88 9.56 -11.74 2.71
C ALA A 88 9.59 -11.73 1.17
N ALA A 89 10.63 -11.14 0.55
CA ALA A 89 10.79 -11.13 -0.90
C ALA A 89 10.85 -12.55 -1.50
N ILE A 90 11.61 -13.45 -0.90
CA ILE A 90 11.68 -14.86 -1.35
C ILE A 90 10.33 -15.55 -1.15
N THR A 91 9.68 -15.34 -0.01
CA THR A 91 8.37 -15.90 0.29
C THR A 91 7.32 -15.45 -0.75
N LEU A 92 7.33 -14.17 -1.14
CA LEU A 92 6.43 -13.64 -2.15
C LEU A 92 6.63 -14.31 -3.52
N LEU A 93 7.86 -14.64 -3.91
CA LEU A 93 8.12 -15.40 -5.14
C LEU A 93 7.52 -16.81 -5.09
N ILE A 94 7.62 -17.48 -3.94
CA ILE A 94 7.04 -18.82 -3.74
C ILE A 94 5.51 -18.74 -3.77
N VAL A 95 4.93 -17.79 -3.04
CA VAL A 95 3.47 -17.58 -3.01
C VAL A 95 2.95 -17.25 -4.41
N GLY A 96 3.60 -16.33 -5.12
CA GLY A 96 3.23 -15.95 -6.48
C GLY A 96 3.31 -17.09 -7.47
N LYS A 97 4.31 -17.98 -7.34
CA LYS A 97 4.49 -19.12 -8.26
C LYS A 97 3.60 -20.32 -7.95
N TYR A 98 3.38 -20.64 -6.68
CA TYR A 98 2.75 -21.90 -6.28
C TYR A 98 1.35 -21.73 -5.69
N PHE A 99 1.11 -20.69 -4.89
CA PHE A 99 -0.16 -20.51 -4.19
C PHE A 99 -1.16 -19.71 -5.02
N LEU A 100 -0.69 -18.64 -5.67
CA LEU A 100 -1.55 -17.76 -6.47
C LEU A 100 -2.28 -18.49 -7.62
N PRO A 101 -1.65 -19.41 -8.39
CA PRO A 101 -2.38 -20.17 -9.42
C PRO A 101 -3.51 -21.02 -8.84
N ILE A 102 -3.30 -21.62 -7.66
CA ILE A 102 -4.29 -22.47 -7.00
C ILE A 102 -5.49 -21.64 -6.55
N PHE A 103 -5.26 -20.47 -5.96
CA PHE A 103 -6.34 -19.58 -5.53
C PHE A 103 -7.21 -19.10 -6.70
N ILE A 104 -6.57 -18.74 -7.81
CA ILE A 104 -7.26 -18.31 -9.03
C ILE A 104 -8.03 -19.48 -9.66
N GLU A 105 -7.44 -20.66 -9.76
CA GLU A 105 -8.09 -21.85 -10.35
C GLU A 105 -9.30 -22.33 -9.52
N LYS A 106 -9.22 -22.23 -8.19
CA LYS A 106 -10.31 -22.61 -7.27
C LYS A 106 -11.34 -21.51 -7.06
N GLY A 107 -11.15 -20.33 -7.64
CA GLY A 107 -12.07 -19.20 -7.49
C GLY A 107 -12.23 -18.73 -6.04
N LEU A 108 -11.14 -18.77 -5.27
CA LEU A 108 -11.14 -18.31 -3.88
C LEU A 108 -10.90 -16.80 -3.85
N TYR A 109 -11.96 -16.04 -3.56
CA TYR A 109 -11.92 -14.58 -3.46
C TYR A 109 -12.39 -14.17 -2.06
N THR A 110 -11.48 -13.69 -1.22
CA THR A 110 -11.73 -13.11 0.11
C THR A 110 -10.58 -12.19 0.45
#